data_AF-A0A6P4YC11-F1
#
_entry.id   AF-A0A6P4YC11-F1
#
_cell.length_a   1.000
_cell.length_b   1.000
_cell.length_c   1.000
_cell.angle_alpha   90.00
_cell.angle_beta   90.00
_cell.angle_gamma   90.00
#
_symmetry.space_group_name_H-M   'P 1'
#
loop_
_entity.id
_entity.type
_entity.pdbx_description
1 polymer ?
#
loop_
_entity_poly.entity_id
_entity_poly.type
_entity_poly.pdbx_seq_one_letter_code
_entity_poly.pdbx_strand_id
1 'polypeptide(L)'
;MDLGLKTALESRQIVVAALATAAVATAGVAYLTWRRSRRQYVPVGHVSKLYVHPVKSCRGLEVGEAEVTKQGLRLEGVMDRQLFLP
;
A
#
# COMPACT_ATOMS: atom_id res chain seq x y z
N MET A 1 52.98 2.04 -15.17
CA MET A 1 51.92 3.07 -15.31
C MET A 1 50.52 2.43 -15.30
N ASP A 2 50.41 1.22 -14.74
CA ASP A 2 49.26 0.33 -14.93
C ASP A 2 48.23 0.40 -13.80
N LEU A 3 48.60 0.99 -12.66
CA LEU A 3 47.71 1.08 -11.50
C LEU A 3 46.64 2.17 -11.69
N GLY A 4 47.00 3.32 -12.28
CA GLY A 4 46.08 4.44 -12.52
C GLY A 4 45.07 4.20 -13.64
N LEU A 5 45.42 3.36 -14.63
CA LEU A 5 44.49 2.99 -15.71
C LEU A 5 43.43 2.00 -15.20
N LYS A 6 43.82 1.07 -14.31
CA LYS A 6 42.91 0.12 -13.67
C LYS A 6 41.89 0.83 -12.77
N THR A 7 42.33 1.80 -11.95
CA THR A 7 41.43 2.57 -11.09
C THR A 7 40.47 3.48 -11.88
N ALA A 8 40.92 4.04 -13.00
CA ALA A 8 40.07 4.80 -13.92
C ALA A 8 39.05 3.92 -14.67
N LEU A 9 39.43 2.69 -15.02
CA LEU A 9 38.51 1.73 -15.65
C LEU A 9 37.46 1.20 -14.66
N GLU A 10 37.89 0.86 -13.44
CA GLU A 10 37.01 0.42 -12.34
C GLU A 10 35.99 1.50 -11.97
N SER A 11 36.41 2.76 -11.84
CA SER A 11 35.49 3.87 -11.56
C SER A 11 34.46 4.08 -12.68
N ARG A 12 34.88 3.99 -13.95
CA ARG A 12 33.96 4.05 -15.10
C ARG A 12 32.98 2.88 -15.11
N GLN A 13 33.44 1.67 -14.79
CA GLN A 13 32.59 0.48 -14.71
C GLN A 13 31.55 0.60 -13.58
N ILE A 14 31.94 1.13 -12.41
CA ILE A 14 31.02 1.40 -11.29
C ILE A 14 29.96 2.42 -11.70
N VAL A 15 30.35 3.51 -12.36
CA VAL A 15 29.40 4.54 -12.83
C VAL A 15 28.42 3.95 -13.83
N VAL A 16 28.90 3.15 -14.79
CA VAL A 16 28.04 2.49 -15.79
C VAL A 16 27.10 1.48 -15.13
N ALA A 17 27.58 0.68 -14.17
CA ALA A 17 26.74 -0.27 -13.45
C ALA A 17 25.67 0.43 -12.60
N ALA A 18 26.02 1.53 -11.93
CA ALA A 18 25.08 2.36 -11.18
C ALA A 18 24.00 2.98 -12.08
N LEU A 19 24.39 3.50 -13.25
CA LEU A 19 23.45 4.02 -14.24
C LEU A 19 22.54 2.93 -14.81
N ALA A 20 23.09 1.77 -15.14
CA ALA A 20 22.32 0.64 -15.67
C ALA A 20 21.30 0.11 -14.65
N THR A 21 21.72 -0.05 -13.40
CA THR A 21 20.82 -0.49 -12.32
C THR A 21 19.72 0.53 -12.03
N ALA A 22 20.05 1.82 -12.00
CA ALA A 22 19.06 2.90 -11.87
C ALA A 22 18.06 2.91 -13.04
N ALA A 23 18.54 2.73 -14.27
CA ALA A 23 17.68 2.67 -15.46
C ALA A 23 16.72 1.46 -15.41
N VAL A 24 17.21 0.28 -15.04
CA VAL A 24 16.37 -0.92 -14.90
C VAL A 24 15.36 -0.76 -13.76
N ALA A 25 15.76 -0.21 -12.62
CA ALA A 25 14.87 0.03 -11.49
C ALA A 25 13.75 1.01 -11.85
N THR A 26 14.08 2.12 -12.50
CA THR A 26 13.09 3.12 -12.93
C THR A 26 12.14 2.56 -13.98
N ALA A 27 12.63 1.82 -14.98
CA ALA A 27 11.80 1.13 -15.96
C ALA A 27 10.87 0.09 -15.30
N GLY A 28 11.39 -0.67 -14.34
CA GLY A 28 10.61 -1.66 -13.58
C GLY A 28 9.48 -1.01 -12.77
N VAL A 29 9.76 0.08 -12.05
CA VAL A 29 8.75 0.83 -11.31
C VAL A 29 7.71 1.42 -12.26
N ALA A 30 8.12 2.05 -13.36
CA ALA A 30 7.22 2.60 -14.38
C ALA A 30 6.31 1.53 -15.00
N TYR A 31 6.85 0.34 -15.26
CA TYR A 31 6.06 -0.79 -15.77
C TYR A 31 5.02 -1.28 -14.75
N LEU A 32 5.40 -1.41 -13.47
CA LEU A 32 4.48 -1.85 -12.42
C LEU A 32 3.37 -0.84 -12.16
N THR A 33 3.68 0.46 -12.14
CA THR A 33 2.67 1.52 -11.98
C THR A 33 1.72 1.55 -13.17
N TRP A 34 2.25 1.49 -14.40
CA TRP A 34 1.42 1.43 -15.62
C TRP A 34 0.51 0.20 -15.64
N ARG A 35 1.04 -0.98 -15.31
CA ARG A 35 0.26 -2.23 -15.23
C ARG A 35 -0.84 -2.14 -14.18
N ARG A 36 -0.58 -1.48 -13.04
CA ARG A 36 -1.58 -1.31 -11.97
C ARG A 36 -2.69 -0.35 -12.40
N SER A 37 -2.37 0.72 -13.11
CA SER A 37 -3.36 1.68 -13.65
C SER A 37 -4.29 1.08 -14.71
N ARG A 38 -3.94 -0.08 -15.30
CA ARG A 38 -4.80 -0.81 -16.23
C ARG A 38 -5.88 -1.66 -15.56
N ARG A 39 -5.89 -1.78 -14.22
CA ARG A 39 -7.01 -2.41 -13.52
C ARG A 39 -8.21 -1.47 -13.59
N GLN A 40 -9.10 -1.73 -14.53
CA GLN A 40 -10.40 -1.07 -14.59
C GLN A 40 -11.28 -1.64 -13.48
N TYR A 41 -11.60 -0.81 -12.49
CA TYR A 41 -12.60 -1.13 -11.49
C TYR A 41 -13.96 -0.76 -12.05
N VAL A 42 -14.89 -1.71 -12.07
CA VAL A 42 -16.29 -1.45 -12.42
C VAL A 42 -17.05 -1.23 -11.11
N PRO A 43 -17.80 -0.13 -10.95
CA PRO A 43 -18.65 0.06 -9.78
C PRO A 43 -19.75 -1.01 -9.79
N VAL A 44 -19.75 -1.88 -8.78
CA VAL A 44 -20.71 -2.99 -8.65
C VAL A 44 -21.84 -2.69 -7.68
N GLY A 45 -21.79 -1.56 -6.97
CA GLY A 45 -22.81 -1.17 -6.02
C GLY A 45 -22.39 0.00 -5.14
N HIS A 46 -23.35 0.47 -4.34
CA HIS A 46 -23.16 1.51 -3.34
C HIS A 46 -23.48 0.95 -1.95
N VAL A 47 -22.75 1.43 -0.96
CA VAL A 47 -23.05 1.13 0.44
C VAL A 47 -24.36 1.81 0.80
N SER A 48 -25.37 1.03 1.15
CA SER A 48 -26.68 1.57 1.55
C SER A 48 -26.67 2.07 2.99
N LYS A 49 -26.00 1.35 3.89
CA LYS A 49 -25.89 1.65 5.32
C LYS A 49 -24.61 1.08 5.90
N LEU A 50 -24.09 1.71 6.95
CA LEU A 50 -22.97 1.22 7.74
C LEU A 50 -23.43 0.97 9.17
N TYR A 51 -22.93 -0.10 9.78
CA TYR A 51 -23.22 -0.45 11.16
C TYR A 51 -21.93 -0.78 11.92
N VAL A 52 -21.85 -0.30 13.16
CA VAL A 52 -20.79 -0.65 14.12
C VAL A 52 -21.42 -1.31 15.34
N HIS A 53 -20.85 -2.41 15.80
CA HIS A 53 -21.29 -3.21 16.93
C HIS A 53 -20.24 -3.16 18.05
N PRO A 54 -20.18 -2.09 18.87
CA PRO A 54 -19.13 -1.98 19.89
C PRO A 54 -19.15 -3.13 20.90
N VAL A 55 -20.34 -3.70 21.17
CA VAL A 55 -20.55 -4.89 22.00
C VAL A 55 -20.97 -6.07 21.13
N LYS A 56 -20.29 -7.20 21.30
CA LYS A 56 -20.59 -8.43 20.55
C LYS A 56 -22.02 -8.90 20.81
N SER A 57 -22.68 -9.37 19.74
CA SER A 57 -24.05 -9.90 19.75
C SER A 57 -25.14 -8.88 20.14
N CYS A 58 -24.79 -7.60 20.33
CA CYS A 58 -25.75 -6.53 20.53
C CYS A 58 -26.13 -5.85 19.20
N ARG A 59 -27.19 -5.03 19.28
CA ARG A 59 -27.69 -4.23 18.16
C ARG A 59 -26.58 -3.32 17.61
N GLY A 60 -26.48 -3.25 16.28
CA GLY A 60 -25.56 -2.36 15.59
C GLY A 60 -26.05 -0.92 15.61
N LEU A 61 -25.11 0.00 15.76
CA LEU A 61 -25.31 1.43 15.62
C LEU A 61 -25.17 1.81 14.14
N GLU A 62 -26.22 2.38 13.54
CA GLU A 62 -26.16 2.92 12.18
C GLU A 62 -25.30 4.18 12.17
N VAL A 63 -24.32 4.25 11.28
CA VAL A 63 -23.38 5.37 11.17
C VAL A 63 -23.28 5.87 9.73
N GLY A 64 -22.96 7.15 9.55
CA GLY A 64 -22.70 7.72 8.23
C GLY A 64 -21.29 7.41 7.71
N GLU A 65 -20.33 7.26 8.61
CA GLU A 65 -18.92 7.00 8.29
C GLU A 65 -18.24 6.19 9.40
N ALA A 66 -17.14 5.53 9.07
CA ALA A 66 -16.28 4.81 10.01
C ALA A 66 -14.87 4.66 9.43
N GLU A 67 -13.86 4.62 10.30
CA GLU A 67 -12.48 4.34 9.92
C GLU A 67 -12.31 2.84 9.63
N VAL A 68 -11.71 2.50 8.49
CA VAL A 68 -11.39 1.11 8.13
C VAL A 68 -9.98 0.77 8.57
N THR A 69 -9.87 -0.08 9.60
CA THR A 69 -8.58 -0.57 10.11
C THR A 69 -8.33 -2.01 9.67
N LYS A 70 -7.11 -2.52 9.91
CA LYS A 70 -6.79 -3.93 9.67
C LYS A 70 -7.63 -4.92 10.48
N GLN A 71 -8.15 -4.49 11.64
CA GLN A 71 -8.91 -5.33 12.55
C GLN A 71 -10.43 -5.21 12.35
N GLY A 72 -10.89 -4.17 11.63
CA GLY A 72 -12.31 -3.91 11.41
C GLY A 72 -12.64 -2.42 11.39
N LEU A 73 -13.93 -2.10 11.47
CA LEU A 73 -14.40 -0.72 11.57
C LEU A 73 -14.06 -0.12 12.93
N ARG A 74 -13.76 1.17 12.94
CA ARG A 74 -13.55 1.97 14.14
C ARG A 74 -14.36 3.26 14.05
N LEU A 75 -15.02 3.61 15.15
CA LEU A 75 -15.82 4.82 15.29
C LEU A 75 -15.34 5.54 16.55
N GLU A 76 -14.84 6.77 16.40
CA GLU A 76 -14.46 7.64 17.53
C GLU A 76 -13.61 6.95 18.61
N GLY A 77 -12.65 6.14 18.19
CA GLY A 77 -11.77 5.44 19.11
C GLY A 77 -12.22 4.04 19.53
N VAL A 78 -13.50 3.69 19.35
CA VAL A 78 -14.07 2.37 19.68
C VAL A 78 -14.06 1.45 18.47
N MET A 79 -13.57 0.21 18.65
CA MET A 79 -13.56 -0.80 17.59
C MET A 79 -14.85 -1.59 17.51
N ASP A 80 -15.18 -2.07 16.31
CA ASP A 80 -16.22 -3.08 16.12
C ASP A 80 -15.90 -4.32 16.97
N ARG A 81 -16.89 -4.75 17.77
CA ARG A 81 -16.88 -5.91 18.66
C ARG A 81 -15.78 -5.88 19.72
N GLN A 82 -15.38 -4.70 20.16
CA GLN A 82 -14.35 -4.53 21.19
C GLN A 82 -14.77 -5.12 22.55
N LEU A 83 -16.05 -5.07 22.87
CA LEU A 83 -16.59 -5.50 24.17
C LEU A 83 -17.33 -6.83 24.05
N PHE A 84 -17.17 -7.67 25.07
CA PHE A 84 -17.93 -8.90 25.27
C PHE A 84 -18.79 -8.74 26.53
N LEU A 85 -20.08 -9.05 26.45
CA LEU A 85 -20.93 -9.15 27.64
C LEU A 85 -20.72 -10.52 28.27
N PRO A 86 -20.45 -10.60 29.59
CA PRO A 86 -20.35 -11.86 30.32
C PRO A 86 -21.68 -12.63 30.36
#